data_AF-A0A8J9X0V9-F1
#
_entry.id   AF-A0A8J9X0V9-F1
#
_cell.length_a   1.000
_cell.length_b   1.000
_cell.length_c   1.000
_cell.angle_alpha   90.00
_cell.angle_beta   90.00
_cell.angle_gamma   90.00
#
_symmetry.space_group_name_H-M   'P 1'
#
loop_
_entity.id
_entity.type
_entity.pdbx_description
1 polymer ?
#
loop_
_entity_poly.entity_id
_entity_poly.type
_entity_poly.pdbx_seq_one_letter_code
_entity_poly.pdbx_strand_id
1 'polypeptide(L)'
;MVFLEQVIDMCCSNYAGEKTDQDKNDVNETSQSSETQPKHLKYSNKDIKFDGIEYAKLLPTIRVAVKALGFTEDSWNNGDWPTCENKWFEDLTQEERRAAETLGWTKEAWDSQFKQHDWRELPENIRRAAVAAGYTEEKWNHNERPKNLDKSWNELEEEDKQHMNVLGYTRWDWD
;
A
#
# COMPACT_ATOMS: atom_id res chain seq x y z
N MET A 1 30.37 15.42 -41.06
CA MET A 1 31.34 16.50 -40.79
C MET A 1 31.18 17.51 -41.92
N VAL A 2 30.68 18.74 -41.77
CA VAL A 2 30.68 19.75 -40.67
C VAL A 2 29.43 20.63 -40.96
N PHE A 3 28.40 20.66 -40.11
CA PHE A 3 27.99 21.73 -39.18
C PHE A 3 27.93 23.19 -39.72
N LEU A 4 26.69 23.74 -39.69
CA LEU A 4 26.21 25.12 -39.41
C LEU A 4 26.81 26.32 -40.20
N GLU A 5 26.09 27.37 -40.60
CA GLU A 5 25.31 28.33 -39.78
C GLU A 5 24.26 29.14 -40.56
N GLN A 6 23.33 29.72 -39.79
CA GLN A 6 22.24 30.63 -40.17
C GLN A 6 22.73 32.05 -40.52
N VAL A 7 21.99 32.77 -41.38
CA VAL A 7 21.69 34.21 -41.20
C VAL A 7 20.57 34.66 -42.15
N ILE A 8 19.41 35.07 -41.61
CA ILE A 8 18.53 36.05 -42.27
C ILE A 8 18.16 37.11 -41.22
N ASP A 9 18.47 38.34 -41.62
CA ASP A 9 18.28 39.65 -41.02
C ASP A 9 16.83 40.05 -40.70
N MET A 10 16.76 41.22 -40.03
CA MET A 10 15.82 42.34 -40.27
C MET A 10 14.82 42.58 -39.11
N CYS A 11 15.13 43.49 -38.17
CA CYS A 11 14.73 44.93 -38.15
C CYS A 11 13.20 45.11 -38.00
N CYS A 12 12.60 45.95 -37.14
CA CYS A 12 12.99 47.24 -36.56
C CYS A 12 12.07 47.63 -35.38
N SER A 13 12.59 48.57 -34.58
CA SER A 13 12.05 49.29 -33.42
C SER A 13 10.71 50.03 -33.56
N ASN A 14 10.09 50.34 -32.40
CA ASN A 14 9.59 51.65 -31.92
C ASN A 14 8.62 51.40 -30.72
N TYR A 15 8.48 52.17 -29.63
CA TYR A 15 8.90 53.51 -29.20
C TYR A 15 8.70 53.58 -27.66
N ALA A 16 9.38 54.50 -26.97
CA ALA A 16 9.50 54.60 -25.50
C ALA A 16 8.41 55.41 -24.78
N GLY A 17 8.26 55.18 -23.46
CA GLY A 17 7.59 56.05 -22.48
C GLY A 17 7.74 55.60 -21.02
N GLU A 18 8.58 56.29 -20.23
CA GLU A 18 8.74 56.28 -18.75
C GLU A 18 7.48 56.80 -18.03
N LYS A 19 7.13 56.62 -16.74
CA LYS A 19 7.72 56.10 -15.47
C LYS A 19 6.55 55.98 -14.46
N THR A 20 6.61 55.10 -13.47
CA THR A 20 6.54 55.36 -12.00
C THR A 20 6.25 54.09 -11.20
N ASP A 21 7.02 53.91 -10.13
CA ASP A 21 7.01 52.82 -9.15
C ASP A 21 5.69 52.69 -8.37
N GLN A 22 5.22 51.45 -8.14
CA GLN A 22 5.08 50.81 -6.81
C GLN A 22 4.09 49.64 -6.81
N ASP A 23 4.54 48.59 -6.13
CA ASP A 23 3.79 47.53 -5.43
C ASP A 23 3.33 46.27 -6.19
N LYS A 24 4.11 45.20 -5.93
CA LYS A 24 3.70 43.83 -5.58
C LYS A 24 2.78 43.10 -6.57
N ASN A 25 3.36 42.12 -7.27
CA ASN A 25 3.23 40.71 -6.88
C ASN A 25 4.10 39.86 -7.81
N ASP A 26 5.18 39.32 -7.25
CA ASP A 26 5.95 38.22 -7.81
C ASP A 26 5.04 37.02 -8.07
N VAL A 27 4.82 36.70 -9.35
CA VAL A 27 4.48 35.33 -9.74
C VAL A 27 5.78 34.74 -10.29
N ASN A 28 6.67 34.37 -9.37
CA ASN A 28 7.84 33.59 -9.73
C ASN A 28 7.43 32.12 -9.85
N GLU A 29 7.57 31.61 -11.07
CA GLU A 29 7.70 30.18 -11.31
C GLU A 29 8.79 29.62 -10.41
N THR A 30 8.41 28.72 -9.50
CA THR A 30 9.36 27.74 -8.98
C THR A 30 8.63 26.41 -8.86
N SER A 31 8.92 25.57 -9.84
CA SER A 31 8.82 24.13 -9.86
C SER A 31 8.88 23.52 -8.45
N GLN A 32 7.75 23.04 -7.96
CA GLN A 32 7.71 22.04 -6.91
C GLN A 32 6.82 20.89 -7.37
N SER A 33 7.52 19.83 -7.80
CA SER A 33 7.03 18.47 -7.92
C SER A 33 6.29 18.06 -6.65
N SER A 34 4.96 18.05 -6.68
CA SER A 34 4.14 17.45 -5.63
C SER A 34 3.74 16.04 -6.06
N GLU A 35 4.49 15.04 -5.58
CA GLU A 35 4.16 13.62 -5.68
C GLU A 35 2.77 13.36 -5.08
N THR A 36 1.79 13.15 -5.96
CA THR A 36 0.41 12.89 -5.52
C THR A 36 0.29 11.40 -5.19
N GLN A 37 0.35 11.07 -3.90
CA GLN A 37 0.10 9.72 -3.39
C GLN A 37 -1.29 9.23 -3.84
N PRO A 38 -1.43 8.02 -4.41
CA PRO A 38 -2.72 7.50 -4.88
C PRO A 38 -3.57 7.01 -3.71
N LYS A 39 -4.33 7.93 -3.13
CA LYS A 39 -5.16 7.82 -1.91
C LYS A 39 -6.36 6.85 -1.97
N HIS A 40 -6.60 6.15 -3.09
CA HIS A 40 -7.69 5.16 -3.17
C HIS A 40 -7.29 3.97 -4.04
N LEU A 41 -6.51 3.06 -3.47
CA LEU A 41 -6.31 1.75 -4.06
C LEU A 41 -7.58 0.91 -3.87
N LYS A 42 -7.99 0.22 -4.93
CA LYS A 42 -9.12 -0.71 -4.88
C LYS A 42 -8.57 -2.11 -4.75
N TYR A 43 -9.01 -2.80 -3.71
CA TYR A 43 -8.66 -4.19 -3.44
C TYR A 43 -9.87 -5.08 -3.60
N SER A 44 -9.66 -6.31 -4.05
CA SER A 44 -10.65 -7.36 -3.90
C SER A 44 -10.69 -7.83 -2.45
N ASN A 45 -11.79 -8.47 -2.04
CA ASN A 45 -11.87 -9.09 -0.72
C ASN A 45 -10.75 -10.11 -0.50
N LYS A 46 -10.30 -10.79 -1.56
CA LYS A 46 -9.19 -11.75 -1.50
C LYS A 46 -7.85 -11.06 -1.24
N ASP A 47 -7.61 -9.89 -1.83
CA ASP A 47 -6.36 -9.15 -1.62
C ASP A 47 -6.20 -8.72 -0.15
N ILE A 48 -7.32 -8.41 0.52
CA ILE A 48 -7.36 -8.07 1.95
C ILE A 48 -7.71 -9.25 2.86
N LYS A 49 -7.59 -10.49 2.37
CA LYS A 49 -7.80 -11.72 3.15
C LYS A 49 -9.18 -11.84 3.80
N PHE A 50 -10.16 -11.17 3.21
CA PHE A 50 -11.54 -11.04 3.68
C PHE A 50 -11.64 -10.40 5.08
N ASP A 51 -10.57 -9.76 5.56
CA ASP A 51 -10.58 -9.03 6.82
C ASP A 51 -11.60 -7.87 6.75
N GLY A 52 -12.20 -7.53 7.90
CA GLY A 52 -13.34 -6.61 7.99
C GLY A 52 -14.70 -7.15 7.52
N ILE A 53 -14.77 -8.36 6.94
CA ILE A 53 -16.05 -8.98 6.53
C ILE A 53 -16.56 -9.92 7.62
N GLU A 54 -17.76 -9.66 8.12
CA GLU A 54 -18.45 -10.55 9.06
C GLU A 54 -18.61 -11.97 8.49
N TYR A 55 -18.42 -12.98 9.33
CA TYR A 55 -18.50 -14.39 8.97
C TYR A 55 -19.79 -14.75 8.22
N ALA A 56 -20.92 -14.21 8.67
CA ALA A 56 -22.23 -14.42 8.07
C ALA A 56 -22.33 -13.90 6.62
N LYS A 57 -21.56 -12.86 6.27
CA LYS A 57 -21.52 -12.23 4.94
C LYS A 57 -20.55 -12.92 3.98
N LEU A 58 -19.72 -13.83 4.48
CA LEU A 58 -18.79 -14.60 3.63
C LEU A 58 -19.54 -15.54 2.70
N LEU A 59 -18.96 -15.78 1.51
CA LEU A 59 -19.48 -16.80 0.60
C LEU A 59 -19.33 -18.19 1.21
N PRO A 60 -20.19 -19.17 0.85
CA PRO A 60 -20.09 -20.54 1.39
C PRO A 60 -18.71 -21.18 1.21
N THR A 61 -18.07 -20.96 0.06
CA THR A 61 -16.70 -21.46 -0.22
C THR A 61 -15.66 -20.85 0.70
N ILE A 62 -15.78 -19.56 1.00
CA ILE A 62 -14.89 -18.85 1.91
C ILE A 62 -15.09 -19.32 3.35
N ARG A 63 -16.34 -19.53 3.79
CA ARG A 63 -16.61 -20.11 5.12
C ARG A 63 -16.00 -21.49 5.29
N VAL A 64 -15.98 -22.32 4.25
CA VAL A 64 -15.30 -23.63 4.27
C VAL A 64 -13.80 -23.45 4.46
N ALA A 65 -13.16 -22.51 3.74
CA ALA A 65 -11.74 -22.21 3.92
C ALA A 65 -11.43 -21.68 5.33
N VAL A 66 -12.20 -20.71 5.82
CA VAL A 66 -12.07 -20.17 7.19
C VAL A 66 -12.13 -21.29 8.23
N LYS A 67 -13.11 -22.20 8.13
CA LYS A 67 -13.20 -23.37 9.03
C LYS A 67 -12.04 -24.34 8.88
N ALA A 68 -11.52 -24.55 7.66
CA ALA A 68 -10.40 -25.44 7.41
C ALA A 68 -9.08 -24.91 8.01
N LEU A 69 -8.94 -23.59 8.18
CA LEU A 69 -7.87 -22.98 8.97
C LEU A 69 -8.12 -23.06 10.48
N GLY A 70 -9.29 -23.53 10.92
CA GLY A 70 -9.62 -23.71 12.33
C GLY A 70 -10.36 -22.54 12.98
N PHE A 71 -10.74 -21.51 12.21
CA PHE A 71 -11.57 -20.44 12.75
C PHE A 71 -13.00 -20.92 13.05
N THR A 72 -13.56 -20.43 14.15
CA THR A 72 -15.01 -20.43 14.39
C THR A 72 -15.61 -19.11 13.91
N GLU A 73 -16.93 -19.00 13.89
CA GLU A 73 -17.60 -17.73 13.58
C GLU A 73 -17.23 -16.64 14.61
N ASP A 74 -17.22 -17.01 15.88
CA ASP A 74 -16.84 -16.10 16.97
C ASP A 74 -15.37 -15.69 16.86
N SER A 75 -14.45 -16.64 16.66
CA SER A 75 -13.02 -16.34 16.57
C SER A 75 -12.71 -15.50 15.32
N TRP A 76 -13.39 -15.77 14.20
CA TRP A 76 -13.30 -14.95 13.01
C TRP A 76 -13.72 -13.52 13.34
N ASN A 77 -14.95 -13.29 13.80
CA ASN A 77 -15.50 -11.95 14.00
C ASN A 77 -14.76 -11.15 15.10
N ASN A 78 -14.30 -11.81 16.16
CA ASN A 78 -13.68 -11.14 17.30
C ASN A 78 -12.19 -10.87 17.14
N GLY A 79 -11.55 -11.41 16.09
CA GLY A 79 -10.13 -11.18 15.91
C GLY A 79 -9.25 -12.16 16.69
N ASP A 80 -9.71 -13.39 16.90
CA ASP A 80 -8.91 -14.45 17.53
C ASP A 80 -8.37 -15.41 16.47
N TRP A 81 -7.04 -15.51 16.34
CA TRP A 81 -6.44 -16.41 15.36
C TRP A 81 -6.48 -17.88 15.84
N PRO A 82 -6.67 -18.84 14.91
CA PRO A 82 -6.67 -20.27 15.23
C PRO A 82 -5.27 -20.81 15.51
N THR A 83 -5.18 -22.05 15.99
CA THR A 83 -3.89 -22.67 16.35
C THR A 83 -2.88 -22.78 15.20
N CYS A 84 -3.31 -22.64 13.94
CA CYS A 84 -2.44 -22.74 12.78
C CYS A 84 -1.51 -21.53 12.56
N GLU A 85 -1.68 -20.37 13.22
CA GLU A 85 -0.69 -19.25 13.18
C GLU A 85 0.72 -19.70 13.50
N ASN A 86 0.86 -20.63 14.45
CA ASN A 86 2.16 -21.02 14.97
C ASN A 86 2.92 -21.93 13.99
N LYS A 87 2.34 -22.20 12.82
CA LYS A 87 2.92 -23.01 11.75
C LYS A 87 3.46 -22.08 10.67
N TRP A 88 4.66 -22.42 10.17
CA TRP A 88 5.09 -21.93 8.87
C TRP A 88 4.12 -22.40 7.79
N PHE A 89 4.00 -21.63 6.71
CA PHE A 89 3.13 -21.98 5.59
C PHE A 89 3.41 -23.39 5.05
N GLU A 90 4.68 -23.82 5.10
CA GLU A 90 5.10 -25.16 4.69
C GLU A 90 4.67 -26.27 5.64
N ASP A 91 4.47 -25.97 6.92
CA ASP A 91 4.03 -26.91 7.95
C ASP A 91 2.49 -27.01 8.04
N LEU A 92 1.78 -26.17 7.28
CA LEU A 92 0.33 -26.30 7.11
C LEU A 92 0.00 -27.63 6.43
N THR A 93 -1.06 -28.28 6.91
CA THR A 93 -1.64 -29.41 6.19
C THR A 93 -2.07 -28.97 4.78
N GLN A 94 -2.23 -29.92 3.87
CA GLN A 94 -2.67 -29.59 2.51
C GLN A 94 -4.03 -28.88 2.50
N GLU A 95 -4.92 -29.20 3.43
CA GLU A 95 -6.23 -28.56 3.57
C GLU A 95 -6.11 -27.12 4.08
N GLU A 96 -5.35 -26.89 5.16
CA GLU A 96 -5.07 -25.55 5.70
C GLU A 96 -4.43 -24.65 4.64
N ARG A 97 -3.44 -25.15 3.91
CA ARG A 97 -2.74 -24.38 2.88
C ARG A 97 -3.65 -23.96 1.72
N ARG A 98 -4.46 -24.88 1.21
CA ARG A 98 -5.47 -24.56 0.18
C ARG A 98 -6.49 -23.55 0.68
N ALA A 99 -6.85 -23.64 1.96
CA ALA A 99 -7.73 -22.66 2.58
C ALA A 99 -7.06 -21.28 2.70
N ALA A 100 -5.80 -21.21 3.11
CA ALA A 100 -5.01 -19.98 3.14
C ALA A 100 -4.95 -19.33 1.74
N GLU A 101 -4.61 -20.10 0.71
CA GLU A 101 -4.60 -19.65 -0.69
C GLU A 101 -5.98 -19.18 -1.19
N THR A 102 -7.05 -19.84 -0.72
CA THR A 102 -8.43 -19.46 -1.02
C THR A 102 -8.76 -18.09 -0.43
N LEU A 103 -8.30 -17.81 0.79
CA LEU A 103 -8.43 -16.50 1.44
C LEU A 103 -7.53 -15.43 0.83
N GLY A 104 -6.47 -15.81 0.11
CA GLY A 104 -5.54 -14.86 -0.52
C GLY A 104 -4.20 -14.73 0.20
N TRP A 105 -3.90 -15.63 1.12
CA TRP A 105 -2.57 -15.77 1.68
C TRP A 105 -1.60 -16.31 0.65
N THR A 106 -0.42 -15.71 0.64
CA THR A 106 0.80 -16.24 0.02
C THR A 106 1.73 -16.69 1.13
N LYS A 107 2.73 -17.50 0.79
CA LYS A 107 3.76 -17.93 1.75
C LYS A 107 4.44 -16.72 2.40
N GLU A 108 4.82 -15.74 1.61
CA GLU A 108 5.55 -14.55 2.04
C GLU A 108 4.71 -13.66 2.96
N ALA A 109 3.42 -13.50 2.64
CA ALA A 109 2.46 -12.77 3.48
C ALA A 109 2.22 -13.49 4.81
N TRP A 110 2.06 -14.82 4.78
CA TRP A 110 1.80 -15.65 5.96
C TRP A 110 3.00 -15.73 6.90
N ASP A 111 4.18 -16.03 6.35
CA ASP A 111 5.38 -16.34 7.15
C ASP A 111 6.04 -15.09 7.75
N SER A 112 5.89 -13.93 7.09
CA SER A 112 6.71 -12.76 7.44
C SER A 112 6.14 -11.41 7.07
N GLN A 113 4.91 -11.32 6.53
CA GLN A 113 4.35 -10.07 6.00
C GLN A 113 5.32 -9.35 5.04
N PHE A 114 6.06 -10.13 4.24
CA PHE A 114 7.14 -9.71 3.34
C PHE A 114 8.36 -9.04 4.01
N LYS A 115 8.50 -9.06 5.34
CA LYS A 115 9.62 -8.41 6.06
C LYS A 115 11.01 -9.01 5.77
N GLN A 116 11.06 -10.19 5.17
CA GLN A 116 12.31 -10.81 4.72
C GLN A 116 12.76 -10.32 3.33
N HIS A 117 11.97 -9.48 2.67
CA HIS A 117 12.26 -8.93 1.34
C HIS A 117 12.61 -7.46 1.43
N ASP A 118 13.67 -7.08 0.70
CA ASP A 118 13.97 -5.67 0.48
C ASP A 118 12.89 -5.02 -0.38
N TRP A 119 12.74 -3.70 -0.28
CA TRP A 119 11.75 -2.91 -1.01
C TRP A 119 11.71 -3.20 -2.52
N ARG A 120 12.88 -3.46 -3.12
CA ARG A 120 13.03 -3.71 -4.56
C ARG A 120 12.62 -5.12 -4.98
N GLU A 121 12.51 -6.03 -4.02
CA GLU A 121 12.08 -7.42 -4.22
C GLU A 121 10.58 -7.59 -4.03
N LEU A 122 9.91 -6.59 -3.44
CA LEU A 122 8.47 -6.63 -3.23
C LEU A 122 7.73 -6.73 -4.57
N PRO A 123 6.73 -7.64 -4.67
CA PRO A 123 5.81 -7.65 -5.80
C PRO A 123 5.13 -6.29 -5.96
N GLU A 124 4.81 -5.91 -7.20
CA GLU A 124 4.32 -4.55 -7.50
C GLU A 124 3.07 -4.17 -6.70
N ASN A 125 2.11 -5.11 -6.57
CA ASN A 125 0.89 -4.89 -5.78
C ASN A 125 1.18 -4.66 -4.29
N ILE A 126 2.15 -5.40 -3.74
CA ILE A 126 2.59 -5.30 -2.34
C ILE A 126 3.30 -3.96 -2.11
N ARG A 127 4.24 -3.61 -2.98
CA ARG A 127 4.94 -2.32 -2.92
C ARG A 127 3.99 -1.13 -3.06
N ARG A 128 2.98 -1.22 -3.93
CA ARG A 128 1.94 -0.19 -4.07
C ARG A 128 1.11 -0.02 -2.81
N ALA A 129 0.71 -1.11 -2.15
CA ALA A 129 0.02 -1.06 -0.87
C ALA A 129 0.90 -0.45 0.23
N ALA A 130 2.19 -0.82 0.27
CA ALA A 130 3.16 -0.25 1.22
C ALA A 130 3.32 1.27 1.02
N VAL A 131 3.47 1.74 -0.22
CA VAL A 131 3.50 3.18 -0.53
C VAL A 131 2.23 3.88 -0.06
N ALA A 132 1.06 3.31 -0.34
CA ALA A 132 -0.22 3.90 0.07
C ALA A 132 -0.42 3.93 1.60
N ALA A 133 0.16 2.97 2.32
CA ALA A 133 0.25 2.96 3.78
C ALA A 133 1.28 3.96 4.35
N GLY A 134 2.06 4.63 3.50
CA GLY A 134 3.06 5.64 3.90
C GLY A 134 4.49 5.11 4.08
N TYR A 135 4.77 3.87 3.67
CA TYR A 135 6.13 3.34 3.61
C TYR A 135 6.91 3.96 2.45
N THR A 136 8.19 4.21 2.71
CA THR A 136 9.21 4.51 1.70
C THR A 136 10.19 3.34 1.64
N GLU A 137 11.03 3.27 0.61
CA GLU A 137 12.12 2.29 0.52
C GLU A 137 12.99 2.31 1.78
N GLU A 138 13.36 3.51 2.26
CA GLU A 138 14.15 3.70 3.47
C GLU A 138 13.44 3.13 4.70
N LYS A 139 12.17 3.50 4.93
CA LYS A 139 11.42 3.01 6.09
C LYS A 139 11.23 1.50 6.05
N TRP A 140 10.90 0.95 4.89
CA TRP A 140 10.71 -0.48 4.72
C TRP A 140 11.98 -1.25 5.04
N ASN A 141 13.10 -0.92 4.39
CA ASN A 141 14.37 -1.63 4.54
C ASN A 141 14.97 -1.47 5.95
N HIS A 142 14.67 -0.37 6.66
CA HIS A 142 15.10 -0.16 8.04
C HIS A 142 14.08 -0.63 9.08
N ASN A 143 13.00 -1.32 8.68
CA ASN A 143 11.91 -1.75 9.57
C ASN A 143 11.29 -0.60 10.39
N GLU A 144 11.27 0.61 9.85
CA GLU A 144 10.63 1.77 10.47
C GLU A 144 9.16 1.84 10.06
N ARG A 145 8.28 2.00 11.04
CA ARG A 145 6.83 2.12 10.81
C ARG A 145 6.44 3.58 10.52
N PRO A 146 5.66 3.85 9.46
CA PRO A 146 5.06 5.15 9.21
C PRO A 146 4.21 5.65 10.40
N LYS A 147 4.27 6.97 10.68
CA LYS A 147 3.59 7.57 11.83
C LYS A 147 2.07 7.38 11.84
N ASN A 148 1.42 7.35 10.67
CA ASN A 148 -0.02 7.09 10.56
C ASN A 148 -0.41 5.70 11.06
N LEU A 149 0.54 4.76 10.99
CA LEU A 149 0.37 3.40 11.47
C LEU A 149 0.74 3.25 12.95
N ASP A 150 1.24 4.26 13.65
CA ASP A 150 1.58 4.19 15.09
C ASP A 150 0.33 4.28 15.98
N LYS A 151 -0.58 3.33 15.78
CA LYS A 151 -1.91 3.20 16.40
C LYS A 151 -2.29 1.73 16.54
N SER A 152 -3.23 1.44 17.43
CA SER A 152 -3.83 0.10 17.50
C SER A 152 -4.65 -0.23 16.26
N TRP A 153 -4.92 -1.51 15.97
CA TRP A 153 -5.65 -1.88 14.73
C TRP A 153 -6.98 -1.14 14.61
N ASN A 154 -7.72 -1.04 15.71
CA ASN A 154 -9.04 -0.40 15.75
C ASN A 154 -9.01 1.11 15.50
N GLU A 155 -7.87 1.76 15.71
CA GLU A 155 -7.67 3.21 15.53
C GLU A 155 -7.10 3.56 14.15
N LEU A 156 -6.73 2.56 13.35
CA LEU A 156 -6.34 2.76 11.95
C LEU A 156 -7.54 3.20 11.12
N GLU A 157 -7.26 4.07 10.14
CA GLU A 157 -8.20 4.36 9.07
C GLU A 157 -8.48 3.08 8.27
N GLU A 158 -9.69 2.95 7.72
CA GLU A 158 -10.07 1.73 6.97
C GLU A 158 -9.18 1.49 5.76
N GLU A 159 -8.71 2.54 5.08
CA GLU A 159 -7.76 2.44 4.00
C GLU A 159 -6.41 1.88 4.47
N ASP A 160 -5.92 2.32 5.64
CA ASP A 160 -4.67 1.82 6.22
C ASP A 160 -4.81 0.34 6.62
N LYS A 161 -5.93 -0.07 7.22
CA LYS A 161 -6.23 -1.49 7.47
C LYS A 161 -6.19 -2.29 6.17
N GLN A 162 -6.81 -1.80 5.09
CA GLN A 162 -6.77 -2.48 3.80
C GLN A 162 -5.36 -2.61 3.22
N HIS A 163 -4.55 -1.56 3.30
CA HIS A 163 -3.14 -1.61 2.88
C HIS A 163 -2.35 -2.65 3.68
N MET A 164 -2.58 -2.72 4.98
CA MET A 164 -1.92 -3.64 5.89
C MET A 164 -2.39 -5.08 5.68
N ASN A 165 -3.68 -5.28 5.46
CA ASN A 165 -4.26 -6.54 4.99
C ASN A 165 -3.58 -7.03 3.72
N VAL A 166 -3.32 -6.19 2.73
CA VAL A 166 -2.58 -6.59 1.51
C VAL A 166 -1.17 -7.10 1.83
N LEU A 167 -0.49 -6.48 2.79
CA LEU A 167 0.86 -6.86 3.23
C LEU A 167 0.89 -8.12 4.11
N GLY A 168 -0.28 -8.58 4.57
CA GLY A 168 -0.42 -9.78 5.39
C GLY A 168 -0.62 -9.49 6.88
N TYR A 169 -0.66 -8.22 7.27
CA TYR A 169 -1.09 -7.82 8.62
C TYR A 169 -2.59 -7.78 8.69
N THR A 170 -3.14 -8.04 9.85
CA THR A 170 -4.57 -8.17 10.07
C THR A 170 -4.92 -7.74 11.48
N ARG A 171 -6.22 -7.69 11.81
CA ARG A 171 -6.66 -7.42 13.20
C ARG A 171 -6.15 -8.41 14.23
N TRP A 172 -5.63 -9.55 13.79
CA TRP A 172 -5.24 -10.66 14.62
C TRP A 172 -3.76 -10.63 15.04
N ASP A 173 -2.87 -10.02 14.23
CA ASP A 173 -1.41 -10.06 14.39
C ASP A 173 -0.76 -8.66 14.41
N TRP A 174 -1.56 -7.60 14.54
CA TRP A 174 -1.11 -6.21 14.46
C TRP A 174 -0.64 -5.59 15.77
N ASP A 175 -1.36 -5.85 16.86
CA ASP A 175 -1.17 -5.28 18.20
C ASP A 175 -0.30 -6.21 19.08
#